data_AF-A0A9W6T6T9-F1
#
_entry.id   AF-A0A9W6T6T9-F1
#
_cell.length_a   1.000
_cell.length_b   1.000
_cell.length_c   1.000
_cell.angle_alpha   90.00
_cell.angle_beta   90.00
_cell.angle_gamma   90.00
#
_symmetry.space_group_name_H-M   'P 1'
#
loop_
_entity.id
_entity.type
_entity.pdbx_description
1 polymer ?
#
loop_
_entity_poly.entity_id
_entity_poly.type
_entity_poly.pdbx_seq_one_letter_code
_entity_poly.pdbx_strand_id
1 'polypeptide(L)'
;MTTKDSEAFEIEIDFSIHGQQLKTGLIGDGLAIWLTDKHLQRGDVFGMQSDYNGLGIFIDTYRNGQRIKGQHKNFPYVSIQPNNGQYGKYDKNTDGAASEIGGCSLHRVYNMRSGDGLSRLRIYYIKKTNYLSIDFDVSGTGKEFQNCFTSENNNNINLPSNPYLGLSAETGDLYHQVDIFKIKATSLKDATSGESIESIDKIIDLVESDRSSGIENDGSNSANKDNSNEDINERRRRRINRRNQRVEGRKSKSHQKRVTKRLKEMNENSFGDERGPIGWIINKLWIALKFTFYISLFSVFGYIVYVGLRVYKDNKRKNNTRGLL
;
A
#
# COMPACT_ATOMS: atom_id res chain seq x y z
N MET A 1 28.04 -11.04 11.00
CA MET A 1 27.86 -10.62 9.59
C MET A 1 28.91 -9.57 9.33
N THR A 2 29.83 -9.80 8.40
CA THR A 2 30.77 -8.76 7.95
C THR A 2 30.03 -7.78 7.02
N THR A 3 30.60 -6.60 6.77
CA THR A 3 29.99 -5.62 5.83
C THR A 3 29.83 -6.16 4.40
N LYS A 4 30.62 -7.17 4.01
CA LYS A 4 30.49 -7.86 2.73
C LYS A 4 29.28 -8.82 2.72
N ASP A 5 28.97 -9.42 3.87
CA ASP A 5 27.85 -10.35 4.00
C ASP A 5 26.48 -9.64 3.93
N SER A 6 26.44 -8.33 4.16
CA SER A 6 25.22 -7.49 4.13
C SER A 6 24.94 -6.84 2.77
N GLU A 7 25.77 -7.07 1.74
CA GLU A 7 25.53 -6.56 0.39
C GLU A 7 24.35 -7.24 -0.31
N ALA A 8 24.16 -8.53 -0.05
CA ALA A 8 22.99 -9.28 -0.47
C ALA A 8 22.67 -10.35 0.58
N PHE A 9 21.41 -10.37 1.03
CA PHE A 9 21.00 -11.30 2.09
C PHE A 9 19.54 -11.74 1.95
N GLU A 10 19.28 -12.91 2.55
CA GLU A 10 17.96 -13.47 2.81
C GLU A 10 17.77 -13.59 4.33
N ILE A 11 16.62 -13.15 4.83
CA ILE A 11 16.20 -13.37 6.22
C ILE A 11 14.88 -14.15 6.19
N GLU A 12 14.87 -15.32 6.83
CA GLU A 12 13.66 -16.10 7.10
C GLU A 12 13.32 -16.04 8.58
N ILE A 13 12.06 -15.75 8.91
CA ILE A 13 11.55 -15.72 10.29
C ILE A 13 10.30 -16.59 10.37
N ASP A 14 10.33 -17.61 11.22
CA ASP A 14 9.17 -18.44 11.54
C ASP A 14 8.53 -17.90 12.83
N PHE A 15 7.26 -17.55 12.76
CA PHE A 15 6.53 -16.92 13.84
C PHE A 15 5.08 -17.44 13.96
N SER A 16 4.47 -17.21 15.12
CA SER A 16 3.05 -17.44 15.37
C SER A 16 2.46 -16.25 16.11
N ILE A 17 1.28 -15.80 15.67
CA ILE A 17 0.47 -14.81 16.38
C ILE A 17 -0.81 -15.52 16.81
N HIS A 18 -1.02 -15.65 18.12
CA HIS A 18 -2.13 -16.45 18.63
C HIS A 18 -2.65 -15.95 19.97
N GLY A 19 -3.87 -16.33 20.32
CA GLY A 19 -4.50 -15.92 21.55
C GLY A 19 -5.89 -16.50 21.72
N GLN A 20 -6.46 -16.33 22.91
CA GLN A 20 -7.78 -16.88 23.24
C GLN A 20 -8.91 -16.16 22.48
N GLN A 21 -8.70 -14.90 22.09
CA GLN A 21 -9.73 -14.09 21.48
C GLN A 21 -9.94 -14.50 20.03
N LEU A 22 -11.15 -14.94 19.68
CA LEU A 22 -11.47 -15.42 18.32
C LEU A 22 -11.92 -14.29 17.37
N LYS A 23 -12.24 -13.10 17.90
CA LYS A 23 -12.65 -11.94 17.11
C LYS A 23 -11.42 -11.12 16.73
N THR A 24 -11.11 -11.07 15.43
CA THR A 24 -9.96 -10.36 14.83
C THR A 24 -9.94 -8.84 15.04
N GLY A 25 -10.99 -8.24 15.62
CA GLY A 25 -11.04 -6.82 15.98
C GLY A 25 -10.80 -6.53 17.46
N LEU A 26 -10.45 -7.54 18.27
CA LEU A 26 -10.16 -7.43 19.70
C LEU A 26 -8.81 -8.09 20.03
N ILE A 27 -7.88 -8.04 19.09
CA ILE A 27 -6.51 -8.55 19.22
C ILE A 27 -5.58 -7.36 18.95
N GLY A 28 -4.53 -7.20 19.76
CA GLY A 28 -3.54 -6.15 19.56
C GLY A 28 -2.23 -6.37 20.33
N ASP A 29 -1.14 -5.70 19.96
CA ASP A 29 -1.03 -4.76 18.82
C ASP A 29 -0.29 -5.38 17.62
N GLY A 30 0.72 -6.21 17.84
CA GLY A 30 1.29 -7.06 16.78
C GLY A 30 2.80 -7.29 16.89
N LEU A 31 3.45 -7.46 15.73
CA LEU A 31 4.89 -7.78 15.59
C LEU A 31 5.56 -6.78 14.66
N ALA A 32 6.74 -6.30 15.03
CA ALA A 32 7.61 -5.48 14.19
C ALA A 32 8.95 -6.17 13.93
N ILE A 33 9.42 -6.04 12.68
CA ILE A 33 10.75 -6.44 12.25
C ILE A 33 11.51 -5.19 11.84
N TRP A 34 12.75 -5.07 12.29
CA TRP A 34 13.58 -3.89 12.17
C TRP A 34 14.88 -4.20 11.42
N LEU A 35 15.22 -3.38 10.44
CA LEU A 35 16.53 -3.35 9.80
C LEU A 35 17.10 -1.94 9.94
N THR A 36 17.93 -1.72 10.96
CA THR A 36 18.29 -0.37 11.44
C THR A 36 19.78 -0.16 11.63
N ASP A 37 20.25 1.09 11.65
CA ASP A 37 21.68 1.42 11.75
C ASP A 37 22.26 1.22 13.15
N LYS A 38 21.40 1.12 14.16
CA LYS A 38 21.75 0.92 15.57
C LYS A 38 20.69 0.08 16.27
N HIS A 39 21.07 -0.51 17.41
CA HIS A 39 20.09 -1.08 18.33
C HIS A 39 19.06 -0.03 18.76
N LEU A 40 17.78 -0.39 18.64
CA LEU A 40 16.69 0.48 19.05
C LEU A 40 16.52 0.47 20.57
N GLN A 41 16.15 1.62 21.11
CA GLN A 41 15.71 1.74 22.50
C GLN A 41 14.22 1.40 22.61
N ARG A 42 13.77 1.04 23.82
CA ARG A 42 12.36 0.80 24.11
C ARG A 42 11.54 2.08 23.86
N GLY A 43 10.33 1.90 23.32
CA GLY A 43 9.38 2.98 23.07
C GLY A 43 7.99 2.44 22.72
N ASP A 44 7.15 3.29 22.13
CA ASP A 44 5.71 3.03 21.96
C ASP A 44 5.32 2.51 20.57
N VAL A 45 6.30 2.21 19.71
CA VAL A 45 6.07 1.64 18.38
C VAL A 45 6.44 0.16 18.40
N PHE A 46 5.44 -0.69 18.63
CA PHE A 46 5.63 -2.13 18.80
C PHE A 46 6.72 -2.44 19.83
N GLY A 47 6.79 -1.65 20.90
CA GLY A 47 7.76 -1.77 21.99
C GLY A 47 9.12 -1.07 21.76
N MET A 48 9.32 -0.37 20.64
CA MET A 48 10.58 0.32 20.30
C MET A 48 10.38 1.82 19.98
N GLN A 49 11.47 2.58 19.98
CA GLN A 49 11.49 4.01 19.67
C GLN A 49 11.01 4.29 18.23
N SER A 50 10.31 5.42 18.02
CA SER A 50 9.75 5.79 16.72
C SER A 50 10.76 6.44 15.76
N ASP A 51 11.90 6.91 16.25
CA ASP A 51 12.88 7.71 15.52
C ASP A 51 14.09 6.89 15.02
N TYR A 52 13.80 5.81 14.32
CA TYR A 52 14.79 4.90 13.76
C TYR A 52 15.30 5.34 12.38
N ASN A 53 16.55 5.01 12.06
CA ASN A 53 17.09 5.09 10.70
C ASN A 53 17.12 3.68 10.10
N GLY A 54 16.39 3.46 9.01
CA GLY A 54 16.32 2.19 8.31
C GLY A 54 14.89 1.82 7.95
N LEU A 55 14.52 0.56 8.15
CA LEU A 55 13.22 0.01 7.75
C LEU A 55 12.51 -0.68 8.92
N GLY A 56 11.24 -0.31 9.11
CA GLY A 56 10.27 -1.03 9.92
C GLY A 56 9.31 -1.82 9.04
N ILE A 57 9.09 -3.09 9.39
CA ILE A 57 8.08 -3.97 8.79
C ILE A 57 7.11 -4.33 9.91
N PHE A 58 5.92 -3.76 9.86
CA PHE A 58 4.93 -3.87 10.94
C PHE A 58 3.81 -4.82 10.53
N ILE A 59 3.66 -5.92 11.25
CA ILE A 59 2.49 -6.81 11.18
C ILE A 59 1.51 -6.33 12.25
N ASP A 60 0.65 -5.41 11.85
CA ASP A 60 -0.33 -4.77 12.71
C ASP A 60 -1.61 -5.59 12.77
N THR A 61 -2.01 -5.99 13.97
CA THR A 61 -3.19 -6.84 14.17
C THR A 61 -4.44 -6.04 14.56
N TYR A 62 -4.25 -4.78 14.97
CA TYR A 62 -5.32 -3.92 15.45
C TYR A 62 -5.44 -2.68 14.57
N ARG A 63 -6.67 -2.22 14.34
CA ARG A 63 -6.88 -0.95 13.62
C ARG A 63 -7.11 0.16 14.63
N ASN A 64 -6.16 1.07 14.74
CA ASN A 64 -6.33 2.34 15.44
C ASN A 64 -6.87 3.43 14.50
N GLY A 65 -6.42 3.45 13.24
CA GLY A 65 -6.76 4.48 12.27
C GLY A 65 -8.21 4.44 11.78
N GLN A 66 -8.77 5.61 11.49
CA GLN A 66 -10.10 5.70 10.86
C GLN A 66 -10.09 5.04 9.47
N ARG A 67 -11.20 4.37 9.13
CA ARG A 67 -11.37 3.82 7.78
C ARG A 67 -11.48 4.96 6.76
N ILE A 68 -10.42 5.17 5.99
CA ILE A 68 -10.43 6.12 4.89
C ILE A 68 -11.30 5.56 3.76
N LYS A 69 -12.33 6.30 3.33
CA LYS A 69 -13.22 5.88 2.24
C LYS A 69 -12.40 5.64 0.97
N GLY A 70 -12.49 4.43 0.41
CA GLY A 70 -11.76 4.00 -0.79
C GLY A 70 -10.44 3.26 -0.51
N GLN A 71 -9.97 3.22 0.74
CA GLN A 71 -8.83 2.40 1.16
C GLN A 71 -9.28 1.32 2.15
N HIS A 72 -9.44 0.09 1.64
CA HIS A 72 -9.84 -1.05 2.47
C HIS A 72 -8.61 -1.90 2.82
N LYS A 73 -7.84 -1.45 3.83
CA LYS A 73 -6.86 -2.33 4.50
C LYS A 73 -7.62 -3.36 5.31
N ASN A 74 -7.28 -4.64 5.26
CA ASN A 74 -7.85 -5.66 6.14
C ASN A 74 -6.78 -6.05 7.16
N PHE A 75 -7.13 -6.03 8.43
CA PHE A 75 -6.23 -6.41 9.51
C PHE A 75 -6.37 -7.92 9.80
N PRO A 76 -5.27 -8.63 10.11
CA PRO A 76 -3.90 -8.11 10.25
C PRO A 76 -3.27 -7.59 8.95
N TYR A 77 -2.57 -6.46 9.03
CA TYR A 77 -2.01 -5.73 7.90
C TYR A 77 -0.51 -5.53 8.06
N VAL A 78 0.25 -5.85 7.01
CA VAL A 78 1.68 -5.53 6.95
C VAL A 78 1.84 -4.15 6.35
N SER A 79 2.53 -3.25 7.04
CA SER A 79 2.98 -1.98 6.47
C SER A 79 4.50 -1.92 6.44
N ILE A 80 5.04 -1.41 5.33
CA ILE A 80 6.47 -1.23 5.09
C ILE A 80 6.79 0.25 5.25
N GLN A 81 7.67 0.59 6.19
CA GLN A 81 7.87 1.98 6.63
C GLN A 81 9.35 2.31 6.78
N PRO A 82 9.98 2.90 5.74
CA PRO A 82 11.31 3.46 5.87
C PRO A 82 11.26 4.72 6.76
N ASN A 83 12.31 4.94 7.53
CA ASN A 83 12.47 6.14 8.33
C ASN A 83 13.94 6.57 8.32
N ASN A 84 14.19 7.87 8.31
CA ASN A 84 15.51 8.49 8.40
C ASN A 84 15.67 9.25 9.73
N GLY A 85 15.12 8.69 10.80
CA GLY A 85 15.16 9.21 12.15
C GLY A 85 13.95 10.07 12.45
N GLN A 86 13.77 11.19 11.74
CA GLN A 86 12.64 12.10 12.02
C GLN A 86 11.55 12.06 10.95
N TYR A 87 11.90 11.77 9.69
CA TYR A 87 10.95 11.78 8.57
C TYR A 87 10.59 10.34 8.21
N GLY A 88 9.39 9.92 8.62
CA GLY A 88 8.91 8.55 8.48
C GLY A 88 8.55 7.87 9.81
N LYS A 89 8.41 8.62 10.91
CA LYS A 89 7.97 8.05 12.18
C LYS A 89 6.59 7.41 12.05
N TYR A 90 6.49 6.19 12.56
CA TYR A 90 5.22 5.49 12.69
C TYR A 90 4.29 6.24 13.66
N ASP A 91 3.11 6.61 13.19
CA ASP A 91 2.04 7.16 14.03
C ASP A 91 1.02 6.07 14.37
N LYS A 92 1.02 5.65 15.64
CA LYS A 92 0.13 4.61 16.16
C LYS A 92 -1.35 4.96 16.04
N ASN A 93 -1.73 6.24 16.02
CA ASN A 93 -3.13 6.63 15.91
C ASN A 93 -3.70 6.42 14.50
N THR A 94 -2.81 6.32 13.50
CA THR A 94 -3.19 6.24 12.09
C THR A 94 -2.62 4.98 11.42
N ASP A 95 -2.20 3.99 12.22
CA ASP A 95 -1.57 2.75 11.74
C ASP A 95 -0.35 3.03 10.83
N GLY A 96 0.36 4.14 11.07
CA GLY A 96 1.48 4.63 10.26
C GLY A 96 1.14 4.94 8.80
N ALA A 97 -0.12 5.29 8.50
CA ALA A 97 -0.60 5.50 7.13
C ALA A 97 0.19 6.57 6.33
N ALA A 98 0.80 7.55 7.00
CA ALA A 98 1.55 8.62 6.34
C ALA A 98 2.98 8.21 5.93
N SER A 99 3.59 7.25 6.64
CA SER A 99 4.97 6.77 6.44
C SER A 99 5.04 5.45 5.65
N GLU A 100 3.90 4.84 5.36
CA GLU A 100 3.80 3.62 4.57
C GLU A 100 4.14 3.83 3.09
N ILE A 101 5.07 3.02 2.58
CA ILE A 101 5.41 2.96 1.15
C ILE A 101 4.77 1.77 0.42
N GLY A 102 4.17 0.85 1.18
CA GLY A 102 3.47 -0.31 0.65
C GLY A 102 3.15 -1.32 1.75
N GLY A 103 2.38 -2.34 1.40
CA GLY A 103 1.90 -3.32 2.36
C GLY A 103 0.84 -4.26 1.81
N CYS A 104 0.50 -5.28 2.58
CA CYS A 104 -0.48 -6.31 2.21
C CYS A 104 -1.27 -6.80 3.44
N SER A 105 -2.44 -7.38 3.22
CA SER A 105 -3.23 -8.00 4.31
C SER A 105 -2.81 -9.45 4.50
N LEU A 106 -2.49 -9.86 5.74
CA LEU A 106 -2.19 -11.26 6.09
C LEU A 106 -3.43 -11.95 6.61
N HIS A 107 -4.28 -12.39 5.69
CA HIS A 107 -5.45 -13.16 6.05
C HIS A 107 -5.05 -14.48 6.74
N ARG A 108 -5.69 -14.78 7.87
CA ARG A 108 -5.53 -16.04 8.64
C ARG A 108 -4.20 -16.21 9.38
N VAL A 109 -3.35 -15.19 9.46
CA VAL A 109 -2.10 -15.28 10.26
C VAL A 109 -2.35 -15.46 11.76
N TYR A 110 -3.47 -14.93 12.26
CA TYR A 110 -3.85 -15.05 13.66
C TYR A 110 -4.55 -16.39 13.94
N ASN A 111 -4.12 -17.10 14.99
CA ASN A 111 -4.63 -18.42 15.36
C ASN A 111 -4.60 -19.41 14.18
N MET A 112 -3.49 -19.41 13.43
CA MET A 112 -3.25 -20.47 12.46
C MET A 112 -3.38 -21.83 13.18
N ARG A 113 -4.13 -22.77 12.61
CA ARG A 113 -4.51 -23.98 13.36
C ARG A 113 -3.25 -24.76 13.73
N SER A 114 -3.19 -25.21 14.98
CA SER A 114 -2.15 -26.11 15.44
C SER A 114 -2.09 -27.34 14.52
N GLY A 115 -0.99 -27.49 13.77
CA GLY A 115 -0.80 -28.55 12.77
C GLY A 115 -0.69 -28.06 11.31
N ASP A 116 -1.09 -26.82 11.00
CA ASP A 116 -1.02 -26.29 9.63
C ASP A 116 0.40 -25.82 9.25
N GLY A 117 1.26 -25.49 10.23
CA GLY A 117 2.61 -24.96 10.02
C GLY A 117 2.85 -23.69 10.85
N LEU A 118 4.06 -23.14 10.79
CA LEU A 118 4.39 -21.83 11.36
C LEU A 118 4.39 -20.79 10.24
N SER A 119 3.75 -19.64 10.44
CA SER A 119 3.81 -18.56 9.46
C SER A 119 5.26 -18.12 9.26
N ARG A 120 5.65 -17.92 8.00
CA ARG A 120 7.03 -17.58 7.63
C ARG A 120 7.06 -16.25 6.90
N LEU A 121 7.90 -15.35 7.38
CA LEU A 121 8.32 -14.14 6.68
C LEU A 121 9.66 -14.41 5.99
N ARG A 122 9.81 -13.91 4.76
CA ARG A 122 11.06 -13.94 4.02
C ARG A 122 11.37 -12.58 3.43
N ILE A 123 12.57 -12.09 3.69
CA ILE A 123 13.07 -10.80 3.21
C ILE A 123 14.28 -11.05 2.33
N TYR A 124 14.24 -10.55 1.10
CA TYR A 124 15.39 -10.50 0.20
C TYR A 124 15.85 -9.07 0.03
N TYR A 125 17.15 -8.83 0.21
CA TYR A 125 17.75 -7.53 -0.09
C TYR A 125 19.01 -7.68 -0.93
N ILE A 126 19.14 -6.85 -1.96
CA ILE A 126 20.35 -6.70 -2.77
C ILE A 126 20.69 -5.22 -2.86
N LYS A 127 21.80 -4.82 -2.24
CA LYS A 127 22.24 -3.44 -2.11
C LYS A 127 22.54 -2.78 -3.47
N LYS A 128 23.22 -3.49 -4.37
CA LYS A 128 23.70 -2.93 -5.65
C LYS A 128 22.55 -2.42 -6.53
N THR A 129 21.43 -3.14 -6.55
CA THR A 129 20.22 -2.77 -7.31
C THR A 129 19.14 -2.13 -6.44
N ASN A 130 19.41 -1.95 -5.14
CA ASN A 130 18.43 -1.56 -4.13
C ASN A 130 17.12 -2.37 -4.21
N TYR A 131 17.25 -3.66 -4.50
CA TYR A 131 16.12 -4.58 -4.59
C TYR A 131 15.75 -5.04 -3.20
N LEU A 132 14.47 -4.91 -2.85
CA LEU A 132 13.89 -5.45 -1.62
C LEU A 132 12.63 -6.22 -1.98
N SER A 133 12.52 -7.47 -1.56
CA SER A 133 11.29 -8.26 -1.63
C SER A 133 10.91 -8.77 -0.25
N ILE A 134 9.64 -8.67 0.10
CA ILE A 134 9.08 -9.15 1.36
C ILE A 134 7.93 -10.09 1.00
N ASP A 135 8.10 -11.35 1.37
CA ASP A 135 7.15 -12.41 1.10
C ASP A 135 6.68 -13.06 2.40
N PHE A 136 5.44 -13.55 2.40
CA PHE A 136 4.88 -14.31 3.50
C PHE A 136 4.33 -15.65 3.03
N ASP A 137 4.67 -16.71 3.74
CA ASP A 137 3.95 -17.98 3.70
C ASP A 137 3.15 -18.10 4.99
N VAL A 138 1.88 -17.74 4.91
CA VAL A 138 0.98 -17.77 6.07
C VAL A 138 0.64 -19.21 6.46
N SER A 139 0.55 -20.13 5.50
CA SER A 139 0.24 -21.55 5.76
C SER A 139 1.42 -22.29 6.38
N GLY A 140 2.65 -21.80 6.21
CA GLY A 140 3.84 -22.38 6.86
C GLY A 140 4.33 -23.67 6.20
N THR A 141 3.95 -23.89 4.94
CA THR A 141 4.33 -25.08 4.16
C THR A 141 5.76 -24.99 3.60
N GLY A 142 6.33 -23.79 3.57
CA GLY A 142 7.58 -23.45 2.89
C GLY A 142 7.46 -23.39 1.36
N LYS A 143 6.24 -23.48 0.81
CA LYS A 143 6.00 -23.62 -0.64
C LYS A 143 5.14 -22.51 -1.23
N GLU A 144 4.30 -21.86 -0.42
CA GLU A 144 3.26 -20.93 -0.89
C GLU A 144 3.53 -19.49 -0.47
N PHE A 145 4.74 -19.01 -0.73
CA PHE A 145 5.09 -17.60 -0.49
C PHE A 145 4.26 -16.68 -1.38
N GLN A 146 3.58 -15.73 -0.75
CA GLN A 146 2.90 -14.62 -1.39
C GLN A 146 3.73 -13.36 -1.23
N ASN A 147 4.03 -12.72 -2.36
CA ASN A 147 4.73 -11.44 -2.34
C ASN A 147 3.82 -10.36 -1.73
N CYS A 148 4.33 -9.68 -0.70
CA CYS A 148 3.64 -8.59 -0.02
C CYS A 148 4.07 -7.24 -0.58
N PHE A 149 5.38 -7.10 -0.80
CA PHE A 149 5.97 -5.86 -1.27
C PHE A 149 7.27 -6.15 -2.01
N THR A 150 7.45 -5.47 -3.14
CA THR A 150 8.71 -5.45 -3.88
C THR A 150 9.04 -3.99 -4.19
N SER A 151 10.27 -3.59 -3.89
CA SER A 151 10.83 -2.31 -4.30
C SER A 151 11.71 -2.49 -5.52
N GLU A 152 11.39 -1.77 -6.60
CA GLU A 152 12.22 -1.65 -7.79
C GLU A 152 12.56 -0.18 -8.02
N ASN A 153 13.85 0.15 -7.94
CA ASN A 153 14.53 1.41 -8.34
C ASN A 153 13.97 2.78 -7.90
N ASN A 154 12.82 2.90 -7.20
CA ASN A 154 12.14 4.20 -7.00
C ASN A 154 11.50 4.43 -5.60
N ASN A 155 11.56 3.50 -4.65
CA ASN A 155 10.78 3.63 -3.40
C ASN A 155 11.55 4.30 -2.23
N ASN A 156 12.69 4.96 -2.49
CA ASN A 156 13.53 5.63 -1.47
C ASN A 156 13.86 4.76 -0.24
N ILE A 157 13.97 3.44 -0.44
CA ILE A 157 14.42 2.54 0.63
C ILE A 157 15.93 2.64 0.71
N ASN A 158 16.44 3.24 1.78
CA ASN A 158 17.88 3.29 2.04
C ASN A 158 18.17 2.48 3.31
N LEU A 159 18.47 1.19 3.13
CA LEU A 159 18.89 0.37 4.25
C LEU A 159 20.33 0.73 4.66
N PRO A 160 20.63 0.73 5.97
CA PRO A 160 21.99 0.88 6.47
C PRO A 160 22.92 -0.14 5.85
N SER A 161 24.20 0.22 5.65
CA SER A 161 25.18 -0.69 5.02
C SER A 161 25.41 -1.98 5.82
N ASN A 162 25.23 -1.92 7.15
CA ASN A 162 25.29 -3.07 8.04
C ASN A 162 24.10 -2.98 9.01
N PRO A 163 22.91 -3.43 8.61
CA PRO A 163 21.72 -3.26 9.42
C PRO A 163 21.72 -4.25 10.59
N TYR A 164 21.34 -3.77 11.77
CA TYR A 164 20.91 -4.60 12.88
C TYR A 164 19.52 -5.17 12.57
N LEU A 165 19.39 -6.49 12.66
CA LEU A 165 18.10 -7.17 12.69
C LEU A 165 17.53 -7.10 14.10
N GLY A 166 16.39 -6.46 14.25
CA GLY A 166 15.62 -6.42 15.49
C GLY A 166 14.23 -7.00 15.29
N LEU A 167 13.67 -7.59 16.35
CA LEU A 167 12.26 -7.97 16.40
C LEU A 167 11.68 -7.45 17.71
N SER A 168 10.45 -6.96 17.67
CA SER A 168 9.75 -6.51 18.86
C SER A 168 8.25 -6.71 18.71
N ALA A 169 7.56 -6.85 19.83
CA ALA A 169 6.11 -6.99 19.87
C ALA A 169 5.58 -6.14 21.03
N GLU A 170 4.33 -5.72 20.90
CA GLU A 170 3.65 -4.91 21.91
C GLU A 170 2.21 -5.41 22.08
N THR A 171 1.73 -5.31 23.31
CA THR A 171 0.33 -5.50 23.68
C THR A 171 -0.14 -4.24 24.40
N GLY A 172 -1.37 -3.81 24.14
CA GLY A 172 -2.02 -2.71 24.85
C GLY A 172 -3.13 -3.23 25.78
N ASP A 173 -4.28 -2.56 25.76
CA ASP A 173 -5.50 -3.01 26.45
C ASP A 173 -6.02 -4.36 25.90
N LEU A 174 -5.69 -4.64 24.64
CA LEU A 174 -5.87 -5.93 24.00
C LEU A 174 -4.52 -6.67 23.99
N TYR A 175 -4.60 -8.00 24.02
CA TYR A 175 -3.42 -8.84 24.08
C TYR A 175 -3.56 -10.07 23.20
N HIS A 176 -2.42 -10.49 22.66
CA HIS A 176 -2.21 -11.81 22.09
C HIS A 176 -0.73 -12.17 22.29
N GLN A 177 -0.39 -13.43 22.04
CA GLN A 177 0.97 -13.92 22.06
C GLN A 177 1.60 -13.75 20.68
N VAL A 178 2.90 -13.46 20.68
CA VAL A 178 3.74 -13.40 19.49
C VAL A 178 4.97 -14.25 19.78
N ASP A 179 5.05 -15.41 19.15
CA ASP A 179 6.14 -16.35 19.34
C ASP A 179 7.04 -16.36 18.11
N ILE A 180 8.35 -16.29 18.33
CA ILE A 180 9.37 -16.44 17.29
C ILE A 180 10.05 -17.79 17.48
N PHE A 181 9.96 -18.65 16.48
CA PHE A 181 10.49 -20.02 16.55
C PHE A 181 11.87 -20.13 15.90
N LYS A 182 12.08 -19.40 14.81
CA LYS A 182 13.33 -19.46 14.06
C LYS A 182 13.62 -18.12 13.40
N ILE A 183 14.89 -17.74 13.44
CA ILE A 183 15.44 -16.66 12.63
C ILE A 183 16.64 -17.24 11.90
N LYS A 184 16.65 -17.12 10.57
CA LYS A 184 17.77 -17.53 9.72
C LYS A 184 18.14 -16.37 8.82
N ALA A 185 19.34 -15.82 9.02
CA ALA A 185 19.92 -14.81 8.14
C ALA A 185 21.04 -15.45 7.31
N THR A 186 20.94 -15.36 5.99
CA THR A 186 21.86 -15.97 5.04
C THR A 186 22.41 -14.90 4.11
N SER A 187 23.73 -14.85 3.94
CA SER A 187 24.33 -14.01 2.91
C SER A 187 24.19 -14.70 1.55
N LEU A 188 23.78 -13.95 0.53
CA LEU A 188 23.57 -14.44 -0.82
C LEU A 188 24.84 -14.22 -1.63
N LYS A 189 25.53 -15.32 -1.96
CA LYS A 189 26.78 -15.30 -2.70
C LYS A 189 26.70 -16.21 -3.91
N ASP A 190 27.43 -15.85 -4.96
CA ASP A 190 27.68 -16.71 -6.10
C ASP A 190 28.50 -17.92 -5.63
N ALA A 191 28.03 -19.13 -5.95
CA ALA A 191 28.66 -20.37 -5.52
C ALA A 191 30.05 -20.58 -6.13
N THR A 192 30.33 -19.98 -7.29
CA THR A 192 31.60 -20.14 -8.01
C THR A 192 32.64 -19.11 -7.58
N SER A 193 32.25 -17.83 -7.50
CA SER A 193 33.18 -16.75 -7.15
C SER A 193 33.26 -16.48 -5.64
N GLY A 194 32.26 -16.89 -4.88
CA GLY A 194 32.12 -16.53 -3.46
C GLY A 194 31.81 -15.04 -3.22
N GLU A 195 31.51 -14.29 -4.27
CA GLU A 195 31.16 -12.88 -4.20
C GLU A 195 29.65 -12.68 -3.98
N SER A 196 29.28 -11.54 -3.42
CA SER A 196 27.89 -11.19 -3.14
C SER A 196 27.08 -11.13 -4.44
N ILE A 197 25.84 -11.63 -4.39
CA ILE A 197 24.94 -11.53 -5.54
C ILE A 197 24.59 -10.06 -5.81
N GLU A 198 24.68 -9.68 -7.07
CA GLU A 198 24.56 -8.29 -7.49
C GLU A 198 23.19 -7.91 -8.07
N SER A 199 22.43 -8.89 -8.53
CA SER A 199 21.09 -8.69 -9.11
C SER A 199 20.21 -9.92 -8.90
N ILE A 200 18.89 -9.72 -8.94
CA ILE A 200 17.92 -10.81 -8.80
C ILE A 200 17.98 -11.77 -10.00
N ASP A 201 18.34 -11.30 -11.19
CA ASP A 201 18.44 -12.13 -12.41
C ASP A 201 19.45 -13.27 -12.22
N LYS A 202 20.58 -13.01 -11.55
CA LYS A 202 21.56 -14.06 -11.21
C LYS A 202 20.94 -15.14 -10.32
N ILE A 203 20.07 -14.78 -9.37
CA ILE A 203 19.38 -15.74 -8.51
C ILE A 203 18.42 -16.59 -9.33
N ILE A 204 17.65 -15.96 -10.22
CA ILE A 204 16.68 -16.66 -11.08
C ILE A 204 17.41 -17.65 -11.99
N ASP A 205 18.48 -17.22 -12.65
CA ASP A 205 19.26 -18.07 -13.54
C ASP A 205 19.86 -19.29 -12.80
N LEU A 206 20.37 -19.10 -11.57
CA LEU A 206 20.87 -20.20 -10.72
C LEU A 206 19.78 -21.19 -10.31
N VAL A 207 18.59 -20.69 -9.92
CA VAL A 207 17.46 -21.55 -9.55
C VAL A 207 16.93 -22.31 -10.78
N GLU A 208 16.94 -21.69 -11.96
CA GLU A 208 16.56 -22.34 -13.21
C GLU A 208 17.57 -23.41 -13.63
N SER A 209 18.89 -23.17 -13.47
CA SER A 209 19.92 -24.15 -13.78
C SER A 209 19.84 -25.40 -12.89
N ASP A 210 19.59 -25.22 -11.59
CA ASP A 210 19.43 -26.33 -10.63
C ASP A 210 18.18 -27.17 -10.93
N ARG A 211 17.10 -26.52 -11.39
CA ARG A 211 15.90 -27.23 -11.83
C ARG A 211 16.10 -28.02 -13.12
N SER A 212 16.96 -27.55 -14.03
CA SER A 212 17.27 -28.29 -15.27
C SER A 212 18.19 -29.48 -15.04
N SER A 213 19.14 -29.41 -14.10
CA SER A 213 20.04 -30.53 -13.77
C SER A 213 19.35 -31.64 -12.96
N GLY A 214 18.23 -31.34 -12.30
CA GLY A 214 17.39 -32.33 -11.60
C GLY A 214 16.48 -33.20 -12.49
N ILE A 215 16.50 -33.01 -13.82
CA ILE A 215 15.70 -33.78 -14.80
C ILE A 215 16.64 -34.50 -15.77
N GLU A 216 17.60 -35.27 -15.26
CA GLU A 216 18.29 -36.29 -16.05
C GLU A 216 18.37 -37.58 -15.23
N ASN A 217 17.27 -38.34 -15.24
CA ASN A 217 17.23 -39.79 -14.96
C ASN A 217 15.90 -40.36 -15.48
N ASP A 218 15.68 -40.29 -16.78
CA ASP A 218 14.96 -41.36 -17.49
C ASP A 218 15.51 -41.45 -18.91
N GLY A 219 15.91 -42.67 -19.30
CA GLY A 219 16.77 -42.91 -20.44
C GLY A 219 16.09 -42.67 -21.78
N SER A 220 16.79 -42.02 -22.71
CA SER A 220 17.10 -42.55 -24.06
C SER A 220 17.65 -41.47 -25.00
N ASN A 221 18.75 -41.85 -25.67
CA ASN A 221 19.33 -41.35 -26.92
C ASN A 221 19.62 -39.84 -27.09
N SER A 222 20.92 -39.57 -27.07
CA SER A 222 21.60 -38.39 -27.63
C SER A 222 21.37 -38.27 -29.14
N ALA A 223 20.90 -37.10 -29.59
CA ALA A 223 21.51 -36.30 -30.66
C ALA A 223 20.58 -35.11 -31.03
N ASN A 224 21.16 -33.91 -31.14
CA ASN A 224 20.55 -32.64 -31.57
C ASN A 224 19.47 -32.03 -30.66
N LYS A 225 19.87 -31.39 -29.55
CA LYS A 225 18.96 -30.63 -28.69
C LYS A 225 19.46 -29.25 -28.23
N ASP A 226 20.52 -28.71 -28.84
CA ASP A 226 21.05 -27.41 -28.39
C ASP A 226 20.37 -26.22 -29.11
N ASN A 227 20.08 -26.32 -30.41
CA ASN A 227 19.43 -25.22 -31.15
C ASN A 227 17.91 -25.11 -30.93
N SER A 228 17.25 -26.12 -30.33
CA SER A 228 15.81 -26.11 -30.08
C SER A 228 15.44 -25.56 -28.69
N ASN A 229 16.36 -25.61 -27.73
CA ASN A 229 16.11 -25.19 -26.35
C ASN A 229 16.16 -23.66 -26.18
N GLU A 230 17.05 -22.96 -26.89
CA GLU A 230 17.08 -21.48 -26.89
C GLU A 230 15.79 -20.88 -27.43
N ASP A 231 15.28 -21.41 -28.55
CA ASP A 231 14.05 -20.91 -29.18
C ASP A 231 12.80 -21.25 -28.33
N ILE A 232 12.79 -22.37 -27.61
CA ILE A 232 11.73 -22.71 -26.65
C ILE A 232 11.78 -21.80 -25.41
N ASN A 233 12.97 -21.53 -24.86
CA ASN A 233 13.16 -20.67 -23.70
C ASN A 233 12.84 -19.21 -24.02
N GLU A 234 13.20 -18.73 -25.20
CA GLU A 234 12.86 -17.38 -25.67
C GLU A 234 11.34 -17.25 -25.89
N ARG A 235 10.69 -18.27 -26.47
CA ARG A 235 9.22 -18.31 -26.60
C ARG A 235 8.53 -18.38 -25.24
N ARG A 236 9.13 -19.02 -24.23
CA ARG A 236 8.59 -19.12 -22.86
C ARG A 236 8.76 -17.81 -22.10
N ARG A 237 9.93 -17.15 -22.17
CA ARG A 237 10.17 -15.78 -21.64
C ARG A 237 9.22 -14.77 -22.29
N ARG A 238 9.02 -14.83 -23.62
CA ARG A 238 8.02 -14.00 -24.33
C ARG A 238 6.57 -14.29 -23.89
N ARG A 239 6.23 -15.54 -23.55
CA ARG A 239 4.89 -15.89 -23.00
C ARG A 239 4.69 -15.40 -21.57
N ILE A 240 5.70 -15.46 -20.72
CA ILE A 240 5.65 -14.96 -19.33
C ILE A 240 5.59 -13.42 -19.31
N ASN A 241 6.42 -12.73 -20.09
CA ASN A 241 6.35 -11.27 -20.22
C ASN A 241 5.01 -10.81 -20.83
N ARG A 242 4.46 -11.54 -21.81
CA ARG A 242 3.09 -11.28 -22.29
C ARG A 242 2.01 -11.58 -21.26
N ARG A 243 2.24 -12.49 -20.30
CA ARG A 243 1.29 -12.78 -19.20
C ARG A 243 1.37 -11.69 -18.14
N ASN A 244 2.55 -11.23 -17.77
CA ASN A 244 2.76 -10.13 -16.83
C ASN A 244 2.24 -8.79 -17.38
N GLN A 245 2.49 -8.48 -18.66
CA GLN A 245 1.85 -7.33 -19.34
C GLN A 245 0.32 -7.46 -19.45
N ARG A 246 -0.22 -8.69 -19.54
CA ARG A 246 -1.69 -8.92 -19.55
C ARG A 246 -2.31 -8.85 -18.15
N VAL A 247 -1.55 -9.11 -17.09
CA VAL A 247 -2.01 -9.00 -15.69
C VAL A 247 -2.01 -7.53 -15.27
N GLU A 248 -1.01 -6.73 -15.69
CA GLU A 248 -1.02 -5.28 -15.46
C GLU A 248 -2.00 -4.51 -16.37
N GLY A 249 -2.26 -4.99 -17.59
CA GLY A 249 -3.15 -4.35 -18.55
C GLY A 249 -4.65 -4.72 -18.48
N ARG A 250 -5.08 -5.56 -17.52
CA ARG A 250 -6.46 -6.08 -17.46
C ARG A 250 -7.23 -5.81 -16.15
N LYS A 251 -7.08 -4.63 -15.56
CA LYS A 251 -8.32 -3.94 -15.11
C LYS A 251 -9.05 -3.49 -16.36
N SER A 252 -9.72 -4.44 -17.03
CA SER A 252 -10.37 -4.25 -18.33
C SER A 252 -11.12 -2.92 -18.35
N LYS A 253 -10.88 -2.07 -19.35
CA LYS A 253 -11.70 -0.87 -19.61
C LYS A 253 -13.20 -1.20 -19.60
N SER A 254 -13.59 -2.44 -19.94
CA SER A 254 -14.98 -2.91 -19.85
C SER A 254 -15.47 -3.12 -18.41
N HIS A 255 -14.62 -3.56 -17.48
CA HIS A 255 -14.94 -3.69 -16.06
C HIS A 255 -15.08 -2.32 -15.40
N GLN A 256 -14.14 -1.40 -15.66
CA GLN A 256 -14.25 -0.01 -15.20
C GLN A 256 -15.53 0.66 -15.72
N LYS A 257 -15.88 0.48 -17.00
CA LYS A 257 -17.13 1.00 -17.56
C LYS A 257 -18.39 0.43 -16.90
N ARG A 258 -18.39 -0.85 -16.49
CA ARG A 258 -19.52 -1.47 -15.78
C ARG A 258 -19.65 -0.96 -14.35
N VAL A 259 -18.52 -0.79 -13.65
CA VAL A 259 -18.48 -0.24 -12.29
C VAL A 259 -18.91 1.22 -12.28
N THR A 260 -18.43 2.04 -13.23
CA THR A 260 -18.84 3.45 -13.34
C THR A 260 -20.31 3.60 -13.71
N LYS A 261 -20.84 2.74 -14.60
CA LYS A 261 -22.27 2.74 -14.93
C LYS A 261 -23.13 2.41 -13.71
N ARG A 262 -22.77 1.38 -12.93
CA ARG A 262 -23.46 1.02 -11.68
C ARG A 262 -23.38 2.13 -10.63
N LEU A 263 -22.22 2.78 -10.50
CA LEU A 263 -22.05 3.92 -9.59
C LEU A 263 -22.95 5.09 -9.99
N LYS A 264 -23.06 5.41 -11.28
CA LYS A 264 -23.97 6.44 -11.77
C LYS A 264 -25.44 6.11 -11.49
N GLU A 265 -25.87 4.88 -11.78
CA GLU A 265 -27.25 4.42 -11.50
C GLU A 265 -27.57 4.48 -10.00
N MET A 266 -26.64 4.03 -9.13
CA MET A 266 -26.81 4.13 -7.68
C MET A 266 -26.85 5.59 -7.19
N ASN A 267 -26.01 6.45 -7.74
CA ASN A 267 -25.97 7.87 -7.41
C ASN A 267 -27.26 8.58 -7.83
N GLU A 268 -27.79 8.25 -9.02
CA GLU A 268 -29.03 8.81 -9.54
C GLU A 268 -30.23 8.38 -8.69
N ASN A 269 -30.32 7.10 -8.32
CA ASN A 269 -31.37 6.60 -7.42
C ASN A 269 -31.31 7.21 -6.01
N SER A 270 -30.11 7.52 -5.51
CA SER A 270 -29.93 8.01 -4.12
C SER A 270 -29.99 9.53 -4.00
N PHE A 271 -29.49 10.27 -5.01
CA PHE A 271 -29.27 11.72 -4.94
C PHE A 271 -29.91 12.50 -6.10
N GLY A 272 -30.41 11.83 -7.13
CA GLY A 272 -30.97 12.47 -8.33
C GLY A 272 -29.94 13.22 -9.19
N ASP A 273 -28.63 12.98 -9.02
CA ASP A 273 -27.55 13.51 -9.86
C ASP A 273 -26.50 12.40 -10.11
N GLU A 274 -26.16 12.14 -11.38
CA GLU A 274 -25.19 11.12 -11.79
C GLU A 274 -23.79 11.33 -11.16
N ARG A 275 -23.44 12.58 -10.82
CA ARG A 275 -22.15 12.94 -10.22
C ARG A 275 -22.12 12.68 -8.71
N GLY A 276 -23.20 12.14 -8.14
CA GLY A 276 -23.32 11.80 -6.73
C GLY A 276 -23.49 13.02 -5.83
N PRO A 277 -23.13 12.91 -4.54
CA PRO A 277 -23.46 13.92 -3.54
C PRO A 277 -22.78 15.26 -3.81
N ILE A 278 -21.56 15.27 -4.35
CA ILE A 278 -20.83 16.49 -4.68
C ILE A 278 -21.52 17.23 -5.84
N GLY A 279 -21.97 16.50 -6.87
CA GLY A 279 -22.71 17.08 -7.99
C GLY A 279 -24.03 17.71 -7.58
N TRP A 280 -24.79 16.99 -6.74
CA TRP A 280 -26.04 17.50 -6.18
C TRP A 280 -25.83 18.78 -5.36
N ILE A 281 -24.81 18.83 -4.50
CA ILE A 281 -24.45 20.02 -3.71
C ILE A 281 -24.08 21.20 -4.63
N ILE A 282 -23.24 20.96 -5.64
CA ILE A 282 -22.83 22.00 -6.60
C ILE A 282 -24.04 22.54 -7.36
N ASN A 283 -24.95 21.67 -7.80
CA ASN A 283 -26.16 22.11 -8.50
C ASN A 283 -27.06 22.97 -7.61
N LYS A 284 -27.25 22.57 -6.34
CA LYS A 284 -28.02 23.37 -5.37
C LYS A 284 -27.36 24.72 -5.07
N LEU A 285 -26.04 24.76 -4.92
CA LEU A 285 -25.27 26.00 -4.76
C LEU A 285 -25.44 26.92 -5.98
N TRP A 286 -25.41 26.36 -7.19
CA TRP A 286 -25.54 27.14 -8.41
C TRP A 286 -26.95 27.73 -8.60
N ILE A 287 -27.99 26.97 -8.22
CA ILE A 287 -29.37 27.47 -8.16
C ILE A 287 -29.49 28.61 -7.13
N ALA A 288 -28.94 28.44 -5.93
CA ALA A 288 -28.96 29.48 -4.90
C ALA A 288 -28.28 30.77 -5.38
N LEU A 289 -27.12 30.64 -6.05
CA LEU A 289 -26.37 31.77 -6.60
C LEU A 289 -27.13 32.51 -7.71
N LYS A 290 -27.92 31.79 -8.52
CA LYS A 290 -28.82 32.42 -9.49
C LYS A 290 -29.94 33.20 -8.81
N PHE A 291 -30.57 32.64 -7.77
CA PHE A 291 -31.64 33.32 -7.04
C PHE A 291 -31.14 34.60 -6.37
N THR A 292 -29.95 34.57 -5.75
CA THR A 292 -29.36 35.77 -5.14
C THR A 292 -29.05 36.84 -6.19
N PHE A 293 -28.58 36.45 -7.37
CA PHE A 293 -28.37 37.36 -8.48
C PHE A 293 -29.67 38.03 -8.97
N TYR A 294 -30.75 37.26 -9.13
CA TYR A 294 -32.05 37.81 -9.54
C TYR A 294 -32.67 38.75 -8.49
N ILE A 295 -32.55 38.43 -7.20
CA ILE A 295 -33.03 39.31 -6.10
C ILE A 295 -32.27 40.63 -6.11
N SER A 296 -30.95 40.61 -6.35
CA SER A 296 -30.14 41.81 -6.49
C SER A 296 -30.60 42.67 -7.67
N LEU A 297 -30.79 42.07 -8.85
CA LEU A 297 -31.31 42.77 -10.03
C LEU A 297 -32.69 43.40 -9.79
N PHE A 298 -33.60 42.68 -9.14
CA PHE A 298 -34.94 43.20 -8.83
C PHE A 298 -34.89 44.38 -7.85
N SER A 299 -33.98 44.33 -6.88
CA SER A 299 -33.77 45.42 -5.91
C SER A 299 -33.23 46.68 -6.60
N VAL A 300 -32.27 46.53 -7.52
CA VAL A 300 -31.74 47.64 -8.33
C VAL A 300 -32.84 48.23 -9.22
N PHE A 301 -33.64 47.39 -9.88
CA PHE A 301 -34.75 47.86 -10.70
C PHE A 301 -35.81 48.61 -9.89
N GLY A 302 -36.20 48.06 -8.73
CA GLY A 302 -37.12 48.73 -7.81
C GLY A 302 -36.59 50.09 -7.33
N TYR A 303 -35.29 50.19 -7.08
CA TYR A 303 -34.65 51.46 -6.73
C TYR A 303 -34.71 52.49 -7.87
N ILE A 304 -34.45 52.07 -9.11
CA ILE A 304 -34.56 52.94 -10.29
C ILE A 304 -36.00 53.46 -10.46
N VAL A 305 -37.00 52.58 -10.31
CA VAL A 305 -38.42 52.97 -10.37
C VAL A 305 -38.77 53.94 -9.24
N TYR A 306 -38.29 53.69 -8.02
CA TYR A 306 -38.51 54.58 -6.87
C TYR A 306 -37.94 55.98 -7.12
N VAL A 307 -36.70 56.08 -7.62
CA VAL A 307 -36.08 57.36 -7.98
C VAL A 307 -36.88 58.05 -9.09
N GLY A 308 -37.30 57.32 -10.13
CA GLY A 308 -38.13 57.85 -11.20
C GLY A 308 -39.45 58.43 -10.70
N LEU A 309 -40.16 57.71 -9.81
CA LEU A 309 -41.41 58.18 -9.20
C LEU A 309 -41.19 59.40 -8.29
N ARG A 310 -40.09 59.43 -7.53
CA ARG A 310 -39.72 60.58 -6.69
C ARG A 310 -39.48 61.83 -7.54
N VAL A 311 -38.70 61.71 -8.62
CA VAL A 311 -38.41 62.80 -9.56
C VAL A 311 -39.69 63.27 -10.27
N TYR A 312 -40.55 62.34 -10.71
CA TYR A 312 -41.84 62.68 -11.31
C TYR A 312 -42.73 63.48 -10.35
N LYS A 313 -42.81 63.06 -9.09
CA LYS A 313 -43.60 63.74 -8.05
C LYS A 313 -43.05 65.14 -7.73
N ASP A 314 -41.73 65.29 -7.67
CA ASP A 314 -41.08 66.58 -7.44
C ASP A 314 -41.25 67.53 -8.63
N ASN A 315 -41.19 67.04 -9.87
CA ASN A 315 -41.48 67.83 -11.07
C ASN A 315 -42.95 68.28 -11.15
N LYS A 316 -43.90 67.42 -10.75
CA LYS A 316 -45.33 67.80 -10.66
C LYS A 316 -45.56 68.90 -9.62
N ARG A 317 -44.86 68.86 -8.48
CA ARG A 317 -44.90 69.92 -7.46
C ARG A 317 -44.34 71.25 -7.97
N LYS A 318 -43.25 71.23 -8.74
CA LYS A 318 -42.65 72.42 -9.38
C LYS A 318 -43.55 73.03 -10.47
N ASN A 319 -44.26 72.22 -11.24
CA ASN A 319 -45.21 72.72 -12.24
C ASN A 319 -46.44 73.39 -11.60
N ASN A 320 -46.95 72.85 -10.48
CA ASN A 320 -48.08 73.48 -9.76
C ASN A 320 -47.70 74.79 -9.05
N THR A 321 -46.42 75.02 -8.73
CA THR A 321 -45.95 76.27 -8.08
C THR A 321 -45.60 77.36 -9.09
N ARG A 322 -45.41 77.03 -10.38
CA ARG A 322 -45.19 78.02 -11.46
C ARG A 322 -46.48 78.61 -12.06
N GLY A 323 -47.66 78.16 -11.62
CA GLY A 323 -48.97 78.70 -12.03
C GLY A 323 -49.56 79.75 -11.08
N LEU A 324 -48.78 80.22 -10.10
CA LEU A 324 -49.17 81.26 -9.14
C LEU A 324 -48.12 82.38 -9.21
N LEU A 325 -48.13 83.13 -10.31
CA LEU A 325 -47.56 84.47 -10.46
C LEU A 325 -48.26 85.16 -11.62
#